data_AF-A0A952IZR5-F1
#
_entry.id   AF-A0A952IZR5-F1
#
_cell.length_a   1.000
_cell.length_b   1.000
_cell.length_c   1.000
_cell.angle_alpha   90.00
_cell.angle_beta   90.00
_cell.angle_gamma   90.00
#
_symmetry.space_group_name_H-M   'P 1'
#
loop_
_entity.id
_entity.type
_entity.pdbx_description
1 polymer ?
#
loop_
_entity_poly.entity_id
_entity_poly.type
_entity_poly.pdbx_seq_one_letter_code
_entity_poly.pdbx_strand_id
1 'polypeptide(L)'
;MDFRRIMLFGALGLVLAMLWQSWVQFQIDHDPANPAAVANQSGQTAATSVADDVPTAPAVVSDVPGTAVVAADTPSEPEVEMGGRLINVSTDLVNAKISTQGGNLVHLELIKHPVSVESPDEPFVLMHQTNGALNVAQSGLIGSDREYPNHTVEFQSNQSDVTLDSNGEAKVVLVWTAPDGIVYQKIYTFRKDSYQIDVEFQVANNSATNWTGFLYGQLKQTEIRQEGSMGFLGRLPSYNGAAIYTAEEKYDKVDYSEISDEPLNVSTTNGWVAMLQHYFVSAWLPQGSDSYQLYSGVSRNTVLPEYRIGFKQTQP
;
A
#
# COMPACT_ATOMS: atom_id res chain seq x y z
N MET A 1 -45.54 37.06 35.13
CA MET A 1 -45.22 35.67 34.77
C MET A 1 -44.03 35.55 33.80
N ASP A 2 -43.43 36.65 33.33
CA ASP A 2 -42.36 36.59 32.30
C ASP A 2 -40.91 36.59 32.82
N PHE A 3 -40.66 36.99 34.06
CA PHE A 3 -39.29 37.04 34.59
C PHE A 3 -38.63 35.65 34.68
N ARG A 4 -39.40 34.62 35.02
CA ARG A 4 -38.91 33.23 35.07
C ARG A 4 -38.57 32.68 33.68
N ARG A 5 -39.32 33.07 32.65
CA ARG A 5 -39.05 32.66 31.26
C ARG A 5 -37.80 33.34 30.71
N ILE A 6 -37.65 34.65 30.96
CA ILE A 6 -36.43 35.39 30.57
C ILE A 6 -35.20 34.84 31.28
N MET A 7 -35.30 34.47 32.57
CA MET A 7 -34.20 33.84 33.30
C MET A 7 -33.80 32.48 32.71
N LEU A 8 -34.77 31.66 32.29
CA LEU A 8 -34.51 30.37 31.64
C LEU A 8 -33.86 30.53 30.26
N PHE A 9 -34.28 31.52 29.47
CA PHE A 9 -33.63 31.83 28.19
C PHE A 9 -32.21 32.37 28.39
N GLY A 10 -31.97 33.17 29.43
CA GLY A 10 -30.62 33.63 29.80
C GLY A 10 -29.71 32.47 30.22
N ALA A 11 -30.21 31.55 31.05
CA ALA A 11 -29.47 30.35 31.44
C ALA A 11 -29.16 29.44 30.24
N LEU A 12 -30.13 29.27 29.31
CA LEU A 12 -29.92 28.52 28.07
C LEU A 12 -28.85 29.16 27.18
N GLY A 13 -28.89 30.50 27.04
CA GLY A 13 -27.87 31.24 26.28
C GLY A 13 -26.47 31.07 26.87
N LEU A 14 -26.35 31.03 28.20
CA LEU A 14 -25.08 30.80 28.89
C LEU A 14 -24.56 29.37 28.65
N VAL A 15 -25.43 28.37 28.71
CA VAL A 15 -25.04 26.97 28.42
C VAL A 15 -24.60 26.81 26.97
N LEU A 16 -25.30 27.42 26.02
CA LEU A 16 -24.93 27.40 24.60
C LEU A 16 -23.60 28.13 24.35
N ALA A 17 -23.34 29.25 25.04
CA ALA A 17 -22.07 29.95 24.97
C ALA A 17 -20.92 29.11 25.54
N MET A 18 -21.15 28.39 26.64
CA MET A 18 -20.15 27.49 27.23
C MET A 18 -19.85 26.30 26.31
N LEU A 19 -20.86 25.71 25.67
CA LEU A 19 -20.68 24.64 24.68
C LEU A 19 -19.93 25.14 23.44
N TRP A 20 -20.22 26.37 23.00
CA TRP A 20 -19.48 27.00 21.92
C TRP A 20 -18.01 27.22 22.30
N GLN A 21 -17.73 27.75 23.50
CA GLN A 21 -16.35 27.91 23.97
C GLN A 21 -15.61 26.58 24.10
N SER A 22 -16.25 25.53 24.62
CA SER A 22 -15.61 24.21 24.71
C SER A 22 -15.34 23.62 23.34
N TRP A 23 -16.23 23.84 22.37
CA TRP A 23 -16.03 23.40 21.00
C TRP A 23 -14.90 24.16 20.31
N VAL A 24 -14.78 25.48 20.51
CA VAL A 24 -13.66 26.28 20.02
C VAL A 24 -12.33 25.84 20.67
N GLN A 25 -12.32 25.56 21.98
CA GLN A 25 -11.12 25.05 22.66
C GLN A 25 -10.73 23.67 22.12
N PHE A 26 -11.69 22.77 21.91
CA PHE A 26 -11.45 21.46 21.31
C PHE A 26 -10.84 21.58 19.91
N GLN A 27 -11.32 22.53 19.10
CA GLN A 27 -10.73 22.85 17.80
C GLN A 27 -9.29 23.34 17.95
N ILE A 28 -9.00 24.26 18.87
CA ILE A 28 -7.63 24.77 19.11
C ILE A 28 -6.69 23.65 19.59
N ASP A 29 -7.17 22.74 20.44
CA ASP A 29 -6.38 21.63 20.98
C ASP A 29 -6.13 20.51 19.95
N HIS A 30 -6.96 20.41 18.91
CA HIS A 30 -6.90 19.37 17.87
C HIS A 30 -6.69 19.94 16.46
N ASP A 31 -6.31 21.22 16.33
CA ASP A 31 -5.94 21.84 15.07
C ASP A 31 -4.53 21.36 14.68
N PRO A 32 -4.36 20.63 13.56
CA PRO A 32 -3.05 20.20 13.09
C PRO A 32 -2.14 21.35 12.64
N ALA A 33 -2.62 22.60 12.66
CA ALA A 33 -1.89 23.79 12.19
C ALA A 33 -1.35 24.73 13.29
N ASN A 34 -1.34 24.37 14.59
CA ASN A 34 -0.73 25.21 15.64
C ASN A 34 0.70 24.73 16.03
N PRO A 35 1.78 25.43 15.62
CA PRO A 35 3.15 25.08 16.00
C PRO A 35 3.52 25.77 17.31
N ALA A 36 3.28 25.14 18.45
CA ALA A 36 3.94 25.53 19.70
C ALA A 36 4.08 24.37 20.68
N ALA A 37 5.35 24.06 20.98
CA ALA A 37 5.87 23.22 22.06
C ALA A 37 5.89 21.69 21.82
N VAL A 38 6.80 21.25 20.95
CA VAL A 38 7.70 20.15 21.32
C VAL A 38 9.13 20.59 21.04
N ALA A 39 9.96 20.51 22.09
CA ALA A 39 11.28 21.06 22.17
C ALA A 39 12.27 20.43 21.16
N ASN A 40 13.23 21.24 20.72
CA ASN A 40 14.48 20.81 20.11
C ASN A 40 15.09 19.63 20.88
N GLN A 41 15.20 18.48 20.20
CA GLN A 41 16.36 17.60 20.35
C GLN A 41 16.98 17.42 18.97
N SER A 42 18.10 18.10 18.79
CA SER A 42 19.13 17.78 17.82
C SER A 42 19.59 16.33 17.98
N GLY A 43 19.51 15.54 16.92
CA GLY A 43 20.07 14.20 16.88
C GLY A 43 19.83 13.48 15.55
N GLN A 44 20.87 13.46 14.71
CA GLN A 44 21.12 12.53 13.60
C GLN A 44 20.15 12.53 12.41
N THR A 45 20.65 13.08 11.30
CA THR A 45 20.31 12.66 9.94
C THR A 45 20.48 11.14 9.84
N ALA A 46 19.39 10.40 9.87
CA ALA A 46 19.35 9.02 9.42
C ALA A 46 18.98 9.03 7.94
N ALA A 47 19.82 8.44 7.11
CA ALA A 47 19.49 8.14 5.72
C ALA A 47 18.18 7.35 5.68
N THR A 48 17.23 7.81 4.86
CA THR A 48 15.92 7.19 4.67
C THR A 48 16.08 5.81 4.07
N SER A 49 16.02 4.75 4.89
CA SER A 49 15.94 3.38 4.39
C SER A 49 14.49 3.02 4.10
N VAL A 50 14.14 2.89 2.82
CA VAL A 50 12.93 2.21 2.30
C VAL A 50 12.84 0.72 2.71
N ALA A 51 13.83 0.20 3.45
CA ALA A 51 13.92 -1.19 3.89
C ALA A 51 12.90 -1.59 4.98
N ASP A 52 12.31 -0.63 5.71
CA ASP A 52 11.40 -0.91 6.83
C ASP A 52 10.01 -1.45 6.40
N ASP A 53 9.70 -1.47 5.10
CA ASP A 53 8.39 -1.87 4.57
C ASP A 53 8.38 -3.27 3.90
N VAL A 54 9.53 -3.96 3.87
CA VAL A 54 9.67 -5.33 3.36
C VAL A 54 9.30 -6.34 4.46
N PRO A 55 8.38 -7.28 4.22
CA PRO A 55 8.04 -8.29 5.22
C PRO A 55 9.25 -9.17 5.56
N THR A 56 9.40 -9.52 6.83
CA THR A 56 10.46 -10.43 7.27
C THR A 56 10.19 -11.85 6.78
N ALA A 57 11.21 -12.49 6.22
CA ALA A 57 11.16 -13.90 5.86
C ALA A 57 10.93 -14.77 7.12
N PRO A 58 10.20 -15.90 7.00
CA PRO A 58 10.16 -16.92 8.04
C PRO A 58 11.59 -17.36 8.44
N ALA A 59 11.82 -17.56 9.74
CA ALA A 59 13.10 -18.03 10.22
C ALA A 59 13.38 -19.46 9.72
N VAL A 60 14.28 -19.59 8.76
CA VAL A 60 14.95 -20.87 8.47
C VAL A 60 16.17 -20.94 9.37
N VAL A 61 16.27 -21.98 10.21
CA VAL A 61 17.48 -22.25 11.00
C VAL A 61 18.60 -22.56 10.01
N SER A 62 19.45 -21.57 9.77
CA SER A 62 20.71 -21.72 9.04
C SER A 62 21.77 -20.90 9.78
N ASP A 63 22.75 -21.63 10.29
CA ASP A 63 23.75 -21.20 11.26
C ASP A 63 25.00 -20.73 10.49
N VAL A 64 25.15 -19.42 10.23
CA VAL A 64 26.41 -18.84 9.70
C VAL A 64 26.63 -17.40 10.22
N PRO A 65 27.83 -17.01 10.68
CA PRO A 65 28.12 -15.66 11.19
C PRO A 65 28.41 -14.65 10.06
N GLY A 66 28.09 -13.37 10.30
CA GLY A 66 27.94 -12.32 9.27
C GLY A 66 29.19 -11.52 8.89
N THR A 67 28.98 -10.41 8.17
CA THR A 67 29.92 -9.28 8.05
C THR A 67 29.18 -8.00 7.66
N ALA A 68 29.40 -6.92 8.41
CA ALA A 68 28.89 -5.58 8.10
C ALA A 68 29.89 -4.83 7.20
N VAL A 69 29.38 -4.12 6.19
CA VAL A 69 30.16 -3.17 5.37
C VAL A 69 29.60 -1.76 5.53
N VAL A 70 30.50 -0.85 5.87
CA VAL A 70 30.31 0.60 5.99
C VAL A 70 30.32 1.24 4.59
N ALA A 71 29.30 2.05 4.28
CA ALA A 71 29.25 2.90 3.09
C ALA A 71 29.49 4.37 3.47
N ALA A 72 30.32 5.05 2.69
CA ALA A 72 30.72 6.44 2.86
C ALA A 72 29.76 7.39 2.13
N ASP A 73 29.46 8.51 2.79
CA ASP A 73 28.49 9.53 2.40
C ASP A 73 29.12 10.57 1.46
N THR A 74 28.37 11.02 0.43
CA THR A 74 28.61 12.29 -0.25
C THR A 74 27.26 12.89 -0.62
N PRO A 75 26.94 14.12 -0.19
CA PRO A 75 25.60 14.66 -0.30
C PRO A 75 25.32 15.18 -1.71
N SER A 76 24.20 14.77 -2.29
CA SER A 76 23.56 15.45 -3.42
C SER A 76 22.07 15.61 -3.07
N GLU A 77 21.57 16.80 -3.31
CA GLU A 77 20.24 17.34 -2.98
C GLU A 77 19.10 16.48 -3.57
N PRO A 78 18.03 16.15 -2.82
CA PRO A 78 17.02 15.21 -3.30
C PRO A 78 15.99 15.93 -4.16
N GLU A 79 16.10 15.74 -5.47
CA GLU A 79 14.93 15.80 -6.36
C GLU A 79 14.22 14.44 -6.21
N VAL A 80 12.94 14.46 -5.84
CA VAL A 80 12.15 13.24 -5.59
C VAL A 80 11.86 12.57 -6.92
N GLU A 81 12.78 11.72 -7.37
CA GLU A 81 12.54 10.81 -8.49
C GLU A 81 11.47 9.82 -8.04
N MET A 82 10.35 9.75 -8.77
CA MET A 82 9.57 8.51 -8.80
C MET A 82 10.52 7.44 -9.33
N GLY A 83 11.16 6.69 -8.42
CA GLY A 83 12.23 5.78 -8.78
C GLY A 83 11.77 4.82 -9.89
N GLY A 84 12.67 4.58 -10.85
CA GLY A 84 12.49 3.61 -11.92
C GLY A 84 11.74 4.13 -13.16
N ARG A 85 12.07 3.54 -14.31
CA ARG A 85 11.37 3.77 -15.58
C ARG A 85 9.97 3.18 -15.50
N LEU A 86 8.98 3.90 -16.03
CA LEU A 86 7.60 3.38 -16.14
C LEU A 86 7.40 2.57 -17.43
N ILE A 87 6.71 1.44 -17.30
CA ILE A 87 6.22 0.61 -18.40
C ILE A 87 4.70 0.78 -18.46
N ASN A 88 4.19 1.31 -19.57
CA ASN A 88 2.76 1.48 -19.79
C ASN A 88 2.16 0.18 -20.32
N VAL A 89 0.99 -0.19 -19.82
CA VAL A 89 0.21 -1.31 -20.33
C VAL A 89 -1.20 -0.84 -20.64
N SER A 90 -1.68 -1.09 -21.86
CA SER A 90 -3.06 -0.75 -22.26
C SER A 90 -3.83 -1.99 -22.70
N THR A 91 -5.03 -2.15 -22.13
CA THR A 91 -6.02 -3.15 -22.52
C THR A 91 -7.34 -2.46 -22.90
N ASP A 92 -8.40 -3.24 -23.09
CA ASP A 92 -9.76 -2.75 -23.31
C ASP A 92 -10.47 -2.23 -22.04
N LEU A 93 -10.00 -2.65 -20.85
CA LEU A 93 -10.59 -2.28 -19.56
C LEU A 93 -9.69 -1.41 -18.69
N VAL A 94 -8.37 -1.49 -18.84
CA VAL A 94 -7.42 -0.79 -17.96
C VAL A 94 -6.26 -0.15 -18.71
N ASN A 95 -5.78 0.98 -18.18
CA ASN A 95 -4.43 1.47 -18.44
C ASN A 95 -3.62 1.36 -17.15
N ALA A 96 -2.50 0.66 -17.20
CA ALA A 96 -1.64 0.43 -16.04
C ALA A 96 -0.25 1.03 -16.27
N LYS A 97 0.44 1.39 -15.18
CA LYS A 97 1.88 1.69 -15.22
C LYS A 97 2.59 0.86 -14.16
N ILE A 98 3.63 0.17 -14.59
CA ILE A 98 4.51 -0.62 -13.74
C ILE A 98 5.86 0.09 -13.66
N SER A 99 6.34 0.39 -12.45
CA SER A 99 7.69 0.94 -12.27
C SER A 99 8.73 -0.18 -12.28
N THR A 100 9.85 0.03 -12.97
CA THR A 100 11.01 -0.87 -12.85
C THR A 100 11.60 -0.88 -11.44
N GLN A 101 11.38 0.17 -10.65
CA GLN A 101 11.69 0.19 -9.23
C GLN A 101 10.68 -0.65 -8.47
N GLY A 102 11.14 -1.79 -7.96
CA GLY A 102 10.37 -2.79 -7.24
C GLY A 102 9.46 -3.64 -8.12
N GLY A 103 9.30 -3.30 -9.40
CA GLY A 103 8.31 -3.90 -10.25
C GLY A 103 6.90 -3.63 -9.74
N ASN A 104 6.61 -2.45 -9.19
CA ASN A 104 5.35 -2.15 -8.52
C ASN A 104 4.28 -1.68 -9.51
N LEU A 105 3.02 -2.05 -9.28
CA LEU A 105 1.89 -1.46 -10.01
C LEU A 105 1.54 -0.14 -9.33
N VAL A 106 1.97 0.96 -9.97
CA VAL A 106 1.95 2.31 -9.37
C VAL A 106 0.83 3.18 -9.93
N HIS A 107 0.20 2.75 -11.02
CA HIS A 107 -0.94 3.42 -11.64
C HIS A 107 -1.88 2.41 -12.27
N LEU A 108 -3.19 2.57 -12.07
CA LEU A 108 -4.23 1.74 -12.70
C LEU A 108 -5.51 2.55 -12.92
N GLU A 109 -5.82 2.84 -14.18
CA GLU A 109 -7.06 3.44 -14.64
C GLU A 109 -8.07 2.37 -15.04
N LEU A 110 -9.35 2.61 -14.76
CA LEU A 110 -10.47 1.76 -15.18
C LEU A 110 -11.22 2.43 -16.33
N ILE A 111 -10.92 2.04 -17.57
CA ILE A 111 -11.37 2.71 -18.82
C ILE A 111 -12.90 2.79 -18.93
N LYS A 112 -13.63 1.81 -18.38
CA LYS A 112 -15.10 1.75 -18.42
C LYS A 112 -15.80 2.47 -17.27
N HIS A 113 -15.04 3.08 -16.35
CA HIS A 113 -15.58 3.73 -15.17
C HIS A 113 -15.13 5.19 -15.16
N PRO A 114 -16.01 6.16 -15.46
CA PRO A 114 -15.62 7.56 -15.40
C PRO A 114 -15.41 8.02 -13.96
N VAL A 115 -14.54 9.00 -13.77
CA VAL A 115 -14.24 9.60 -12.45
C VAL A 115 -15.48 10.28 -11.84
N SER A 116 -16.34 10.86 -12.68
CA SER A 116 -17.59 11.50 -12.28
C SER A 116 -18.60 11.52 -13.42
N VAL A 117 -19.85 11.88 -13.13
CA VAL A 117 -20.90 12.04 -14.14
C VAL A 117 -20.62 13.26 -15.02
N GLU A 118 -19.95 14.26 -14.45
CA GLU A 118 -19.58 15.52 -15.10
C GLU A 118 -18.35 15.37 -16.02
N SER A 119 -17.49 14.38 -15.77
CA SER A 119 -16.31 14.05 -16.57
C SER A 119 -16.42 12.62 -17.14
N PRO A 120 -17.36 12.34 -18.06
CA PRO A 120 -17.62 10.98 -18.55
C PRO A 120 -16.47 10.39 -19.40
N ASP A 121 -15.57 11.24 -19.91
CA ASP A 121 -14.45 10.84 -20.76
C ASP A 121 -13.14 10.63 -19.95
N GLU A 122 -13.14 10.95 -18.65
CA GLU A 122 -11.97 10.78 -17.78
C GLU A 122 -12.12 9.49 -16.96
N PRO A 123 -11.25 8.48 -17.15
CA PRO A 123 -11.35 7.24 -16.42
C PRO A 123 -10.98 7.41 -14.94
N PHE A 124 -11.64 6.62 -14.09
CA PHE A 124 -11.35 6.54 -12.67
C PHE A 124 -9.97 5.90 -12.44
N VAL A 125 -9.13 6.55 -11.65
CA VAL A 125 -7.81 6.06 -11.26
C VAL A 125 -7.92 5.33 -9.92
N LEU A 126 -7.81 4.00 -9.94
CA LEU A 126 -7.87 3.16 -8.74
C LEU A 126 -6.53 3.18 -7.99
N MET A 127 -5.44 2.87 -8.70
CA MET A 127 -4.09 2.88 -8.14
C MET A 127 -3.33 4.10 -8.63
N HIS A 128 -2.60 4.74 -7.72
CA HIS A 128 -1.83 5.94 -7.97
C HIS A 128 -0.68 6.07 -6.96
N GLN A 129 0.41 6.70 -7.38
CA GLN A 129 1.52 7.06 -6.52
C GLN A 129 1.85 8.53 -6.75
N THR A 130 1.34 9.41 -5.88
CA THR A 130 1.57 10.86 -5.95
C THR A 130 2.04 11.39 -4.59
N ASN A 131 2.47 12.65 -4.56
CA ASN A 131 2.89 13.29 -3.31
C ASN A 131 1.69 13.44 -2.37
N GLY A 132 1.65 12.61 -1.32
CA GLY A 132 0.64 12.66 -0.25
C GLY A 132 -0.58 11.76 -0.47
N ALA A 133 -0.70 11.06 -1.60
CA ALA A 133 -1.75 10.07 -1.82
C ALA A 133 -1.16 8.86 -2.55
N LEU A 134 -1.31 7.69 -1.95
CA LEU A 134 -0.76 6.45 -2.47
C LEU A 134 -1.82 5.36 -2.38
N ASN A 135 -1.95 4.60 -3.46
CA ASN A 135 -2.65 3.32 -3.54
C ASN A 135 -1.92 2.47 -4.56
N VAL A 136 -1.09 1.53 -4.11
CA VAL A 136 -0.21 0.73 -4.96
C VAL A 136 -0.26 -0.75 -4.59
N ALA A 137 0.03 -1.61 -5.56
CA ALA A 137 0.24 -3.04 -5.33
C ALA A 137 1.73 -3.38 -5.46
N GLN A 138 2.29 -3.92 -4.38
CA GLN A 138 3.69 -4.30 -4.26
C GLN A 138 3.81 -5.82 -4.08
N SER A 139 4.88 -6.41 -4.58
CA SER A 139 5.16 -7.83 -4.41
C SER A 139 6.63 -8.13 -4.65
N GLY A 140 7.10 -9.25 -4.10
CA GLY A 140 8.49 -9.63 -4.17
C GLY A 140 8.78 -11.00 -3.59
N LEU A 141 10.05 -11.37 -3.65
CA LEU A 141 10.60 -12.53 -2.98
C LEU A 141 11.42 -12.06 -1.77
N ILE A 142 11.37 -12.85 -0.70
CA ILE A 142 12.18 -12.65 0.52
C ILE A 142 12.82 -13.97 0.93
N GLY A 143 13.91 -13.88 1.67
CA GLY A 143 14.63 -15.00 2.27
C GLY A 143 15.73 -14.47 3.17
N SER A 144 16.48 -15.36 3.82
CA SER A 144 17.48 -14.98 4.82
C SER A 144 18.92 -15.34 4.42
N ASP A 145 19.10 -16.14 3.37
CA ASP A 145 20.39 -16.72 2.97
C ASP A 145 21.12 -15.92 1.88
N ARG A 146 20.42 -15.03 1.17
CA ARG A 146 20.94 -14.24 0.05
C ARG A 146 20.07 -13.00 -0.20
N GLU A 147 20.46 -12.19 -1.18
CA GLU A 147 19.64 -11.10 -1.68
C GLU A 147 18.49 -11.62 -2.57
N TYR A 148 17.30 -11.08 -2.37
CA TYR A 148 16.10 -11.43 -3.14
C TYR A 148 15.50 -10.18 -3.77
N PRO A 149 14.89 -10.30 -4.98
CA PRO A 149 14.23 -9.17 -5.60
C PRO A 149 12.91 -8.88 -4.90
N ASN A 150 12.84 -7.73 -4.23
CA ASN A 150 11.67 -7.26 -3.50
C ASN A 150 11.14 -5.94 -4.11
N HIS A 151 10.13 -5.33 -3.51
CA HIS A 151 9.52 -4.11 -4.01
C HIS A 151 10.41 -2.85 -3.93
N THR A 152 11.65 -2.96 -3.46
CA THR A 152 12.63 -1.87 -3.34
C THR A 152 13.85 -2.05 -4.24
N VAL A 153 13.97 -3.13 -5.02
CA VAL A 153 15.10 -3.32 -5.96
C VAL A 153 14.77 -2.78 -7.35
N GLU A 154 15.76 -2.31 -8.09
CA GLU A 154 15.58 -1.92 -9.49
C GLU A 154 15.62 -3.16 -10.39
N PHE A 155 14.52 -3.44 -11.10
CA PHE A 155 14.46 -4.44 -12.15
C PHE A 155 14.88 -3.85 -13.50
N GLN A 156 15.29 -4.71 -14.43
CA GLN A 156 15.57 -4.36 -15.81
C GLN A 156 14.45 -4.83 -16.74
N SER A 157 14.13 -4.03 -17.75
CA SER A 157 13.27 -4.45 -18.84
C SER A 157 13.61 -3.66 -20.10
N ASN A 158 13.32 -4.22 -21.27
CA ASN A 158 13.42 -3.50 -22.54
C ASN A 158 12.05 -3.00 -23.04
N GLN A 159 10.98 -3.25 -22.29
CA GLN A 159 9.62 -2.84 -22.65
C GLN A 159 9.31 -1.43 -22.14
N SER A 160 8.71 -0.58 -22.98
CA SER A 160 8.19 0.73 -22.58
C SER A 160 6.66 0.76 -22.62
N ASP A 161 6.08 0.21 -23.67
CA ASP A 161 4.64 0.21 -23.92
C ASP A 161 4.22 -1.19 -24.36
N VAL A 162 3.22 -1.75 -23.68
CA VAL A 162 2.74 -3.11 -23.88
C VAL A 162 1.25 -3.06 -24.12
N THR A 163 0.79 -3.70 -25.19
CA THR A 163 -0.63 -3.81 -25.54
C THR A 163 -1.00 -5.27 -25.72
N LEU A 164 -2.29 -5.56 -25.78
CA LEU A 164 -2.79 -6.91 -26.03
C LEU A 164 -2.25 -7.45 -27.37
N ASP A 165 -1.68 -8.65 -27.33
CA ASP A 165 -1.25 -9.39 -28.50
C ASP A 165 -2.44 -10.01 -29.26
N SER A 166 -2.16 -10.79 -30.30
CA SER A 166 -3.18 -11.49 -31.09
C SER A 166 -3.99 -12.52 -30.29
N ASN A 167 -3.47 -12.99 -29.16
CA ASN A 167 -4.12 -13.93 -28.26
C ASN A 167 -4.94 -13.23 -27.16
N GLY A 168 -4.92 -11.89 -27.12
CA GLY A 168 -5.58 -11.11 -26.09
C GLY A 168 -4.82 -11.11 -24.75
N GLU A 169 -3.49 -11.25 -24.78
CA GLU A 169 -2.63 -11.12 -23.60
C GLU A 169 -1.65 -9.95 -23.76
N ALA A 170 -1.40 -9.20 -22.69
CA ALA A 170 -0.30 -8.25 -22.61
C ALA A 170 0.63 -8.67 -21.46
N LYS A 171 1.90 -8.96 -21.76
CA LYS A 171 2.88 -9.45 -20.78
C LYS A 171 4.00 -8.45 -20.55
N VAL A 172 4.21 -8.07 -19.30
CA VAL A 172 5.36 -7.27 -18.87
C VAL A 172 6.34 -8.17 -18.13
N VAL A 173 7.58 -8.22 -18.60
CA VAL A 173 8.66 -9.02 -18.04
C VAL A 173 9.70 -8.06 -17.46
N LEU A 174 9.93 -8.22 -16.16
CA LEU A 174 10.95 -7.53 -15.38
C LEU A 174 11.99 -8.54 -14.94
N VAL A 175 13.26 -8.26 -15.17
CA VAL A 175 14.37 -9.18 -14.90
C VAL A 175 15.28 -8.58 -13.84
N TRP A 176 15.65 -9.37 -12.84
CA TRP A 176 16.68 -9.01 -11.88
C TRP A 176 17.67 -10.17 -11.74
N THR A 177 18.96 -9.86 -11.77
CA THR A 177 20.03 -10.85 -11.63
C THR A 177 20.75 -10.59 -10.32
N ALA A 178 20.71 -11.59 -9.43
CA ALA A 178 21.38 -11.52 -8.15
C ALA A 178 22.92 -11.57 -8.31
N PRO A 179 23.68 -11.05 -7.32
CA PRO A 179 25.14 -11.18 -7.31
C PRO A 179 25.66 -12.62 -7.36
N ASP A 180 24.87 -13.59 -6.90
CA ASP A 180 25.19 -15.03 -6.95
C ASP A 180 24.89 -15.69 -8.32
N GLY A 181 24.39 -14.92 -9.29
CA GLY A 181 24.10 -15.35 -10.66
C GLY A 181 22.72 -15.96 -10.87
N ILE A 182 21.88 -16.04 -9.83
CA ILE A 182 20.48 -16.47 -9.99
C ILE A 182 19.70 -15.37 -10.72
N VAL A 183 18.92 -15.77 -11.72
CA VAL A 183 18.10 -14.85 -12.51
C VAL A 183 16.64 -14.99 -12.08
N TYR A 184 16.03 -13.86 -11.78
CA TYR A 184 14.64 -13.74 -11.37
C TYR A 184 13.87 -12.97 -12.43
N GLN A 185 12.68 -13.49 -12.78
CA GLN A 185 11.74 -12.79 -13.65
C GLN A 185 10.44 -12.54 -12.89
N LYS A 186 10.02 -11.28 -12.81
CA LYS A 186 8.69 -10.88 -12.36
C LYS A 186 7.84 -10.59 -13.59
N ILE A 187 6.75 -11.32 -13.76
CA ILE A 187 5.93 -11.30 -14.97
C ILE A 187 4.52 -10.87 -14.60
N TYR A 188 4.07 -9.77 -15.18
CA TYR A 188 2.67 -9.35 -15.14
C TYR A 188 1.97 -9.82 -16.40
N THR A 189 0.82 -10.49 -16.27
CA THR A 189 -0.03 -10.87 -17.40
C THR A 189 -1.40 -10.21 -17.28
N PHE A 190 -1.72 -9.38 -18.26
CA PHE A 190 -3.04 -8.78 -18.44
C PHE A 190 -3.77 -9.52 -19.55
N ARG A 191 -5.09 -9.61 -19.44
CA ARG A 191 -5.95 -10.33 -20.39
C ARG A 191 -7.07 -9.43 -20.88
N LYS A 192 -7.48 -9.64 -22.12
CA LYS A 192 -8.65 -9.00 -22.71
C LYS A 192 -9.89 -9.24 -21.84
N ASP A 193 -10.74 -8.23 -21.69
CA ASP A 193 -12.01 -8.31 -20.96
C ASP A 193 -11.87 -8.76 -19.48
N SER A 194 -10.72 -8.50 -18.83
CA SER A 194 -10.42 -8.91 -17.45
C SER A 194 -9.80 -7.79 -16.60
N TYR A 195 -10.21 -7.71 -15.33
CA TYR A 195 -9.55 -6.91 -14.28
C TYR A 195 -8.54 -7.73 -13.45
N GLN A 196 -8.52 -9.06 -13.60
CA GLN A 196 -7.51 -9.91 -12.98
C GLN A 196 -6.18 -9.71 -13.70
N ILE A 197 -5.14 -9.42 -12.90
CA ILE A 197 -3.75 -9.28 -13.36
C ILE A 197 -2.95 -10.37 -12.66
N ASP A 198 -2.42 -11.31 -13.44
CA ASP A 198 -1.58 -12.39 -12.90
C ASP A 198 -0.17 -11.85 -12.65
N VAL A 199 0.40 -12.15 -11.48
CA VAL A 199 1.78 -11.80 -11.14
C VAL A 199 2.54 -13.06 -10.78
N GLU A 200 3.50 -13.42 -11.63
CA GLU A 200 4.30 -14.63 -11.51
C GLU A 200 5.76 -14.28 -11.26
N PHE A 201 6.43 -15.07 -10.41
CA PHE A 201 7.87 -15.05 -10.26
C PHE A 201 8.46 -16.35 -10.81
N GLN A 202 9.38 -16.24 -11.77
CA GLN A 202 10.18 -17.35 -12.26
C GLN A 202 11.62 -17.21 -11.74
N VAL A 203 12.17 -18.30 -11.21
CA VAL A 203 13.51 -18.33 -10.64
C VAL A 203 14.36 -19.32 -11.42
N ALA A 204 15.36 -18.82 -12.13
CA ALA A 204 16.37 -19.63 -12.81
C ALA A 204 17.60 -19.78 -11.91
N ASN A 205 17.58 -20.80 -11.05
CA ASN A 205 18.71 -21.14 -10.19
C ASN A 205 19.76 -21.96 -10.97
N ASN A 206 20.79 -21.28 -11.47
CA ASN A 206 21.92 -21.91 -12.15
C ASN A 206 23.11 -22.18 -11.20
N SER A 207 22.89 -22.08 -9.89
CA SER A 207 23.93 -22.26 -8.87
C SER A 207 23.99 -23.71 -8.37
N ALA A 208 25.02 -24.03 -7.56
CA ALA A 208 25.15 -25.32 -6.91
C ALA A 208 24.36 -25.42 -5.58
N THR A 209 23.76 -24.33 -5.10
CA THR A 209 22.98 -24.31 -3.85
C THR A 209 21.49 -24.40 -4.16
N ASN A 210 20.74 -25.09 -3.30
CA ASN A 210 19.28 -25.08 -3.39
C ASN A 210 18.75 -23.65 -3.22
N TRP A 211 17.67 -23.33 -3.92
CA TRP A 211 16.98 -22.06 -3.80
C TRP A 211 15.84 -22.19 -2.78
N THR A 212 15.73 -21.23 -1.87
CA THR A 212 14.74 -21.24 -0.77
C THR A 212 14.27 -19.80 -0.53
N GLY A 213 13.17 -19.40 -1.16
CA GLY A 213 12.60 -18.06 -0.98
C GLY A 213 11.10 -18.11 -0.73
N PHE A 214 10.53 -17.00 -0.28
CA PHE A 214 9.12 -16.86 0.04
C PHE A 214 8.52 -15.72 -0.77
N LEU A 215 7.39 -15.97 -1.42
CA LEU A 215 6.62 -14.94 -2.11
C LEU A 215 5.80 -14.13 -1.11
N TYR A 216 5.75 -12.81 -1.31
CA TYR A 216 4.78 -11.94 -0.65
C TYR A 216 4.15 -10.96 -1.63
N GLY A 217 2.96 -10.48 -1.28
CA GLY A 217 2.27 -9.40 -1.95
C GLY A 217 1.55 -8.53 -0.94
N GLN A 218 1.59 -7.21 -1.12
CA GLN A 218 0.89 -6.25 -0.28
C GLN A 218 0.21 -5.16 -1.11
N LEU A 219 -0.90 -4.68 -0.58
CA LEU A 219 -1.53 -3.43 -0.99
C LEU A 219 -1.14 -2.38 0.03
N LYS A 220 -0.75 -1.22 -0.45
CA LYS A 220 -0.36 -0.09 0.39
C LYS A 220 -1.19 1.13 0.00
N GLN A 221 -1.83 1.75 0.97
CA GLN A 221 -2.75 2.85 0.75
C GLN A 221 -2.65 3.90 1.86
N THR A 222 -2.66 5.16 1.47
CA THR A 222 -2.79 6.29 2.39
C THR A 222 -4.24 6.45 2.84
N GLU A 223 -4.46 6.66 4.15
CA GLU A 223 -5.79 7.05 4.63
C GLU A 223 -6.06 8.51 4.26
N ILE A 224 -6.82 8.72 3.18
CA ILE A 224 -7.35 10.03 2.84
C ILE A 224 -8.66 10.22 3.58
N ARG A 225 -8.62 10.98 4.68
CA ARG A 225 -9.83 11.43 5.35
C ARG A 225 -10.54 12.42 4.43
N GLN A 226 -11.74 12.08 3.98
CA GLN A 226 -12.58 13.04 3.27
C GLN A 226 -12.97 14.16 4.25
N GLU A 227 -12.28 15.29 4.17
CA GLU A 227 -12.75 16.52 4.78
C GLU A 227 -14.07 16.92 4.10
N GLY A 228 -15.18 16.91 4.83
CA GLY A 228 -16.40 17.63 4.41
C GLY A 228 -17.58 16.82 3.88
N SER A 229 -17.70 15.52 4.14
CA SER A 229 -19.02 14.87 4.03
C SER A 229 -19.86 15.27 5.24
N MET A 230 -20.70 16.30 5.07
CA MET A 230 -21.67 16.80 6.04
C MET A 230 -22.39 15.62 6.73
N GLY A 231 -21.89 15.27 7.92
CA GLY A 231 -22.48 14.23 8.77
C GLY A 231 -23.93 14.58 9.04
N PHE A 232 -24.77 13.55 9.01
CA PHE A 232 -26.22 13.58 9.25
C PHE A 232 -27.15 14.00 8.09
N LEU A 233 -26.70 14.62 7.00
CA LEU A 233 -27.61 15.10 5.93
C LEU A 233 -27.29 14.69 4.47
N GLY A 234 -26.24 13.91 4.19
CA GLY A 234 -25.81 13.73 2.78
C GLY A 234 -25.58 12.29 2.32
N ARG A 235 -24.67 11.55 2.97
CA ARG A 235 -24.23 10.22 2.53
C ARG A 235 -23.69 9.49 3.74
N LEU A 236 -24.15 8.27 4.00
CA LEU A 236 -23.45 7.36 4.92
C LEU A 236 -22.04 7.17 4.35
N PRO A 237 -20.97 7.31 5.16
CA PRO A 237 -19.62 7.06 4.69
C PRO A 237 -19.55 5.62 4.18
N SER A 238 -19.15 5.46 2.92
CA SER A 238 -18.82 4.15 2.38
C SER A 238 -17.59 3.62 3.10
N TYR A 239 -17.57 2.33 3.38
CA TYR A 239 -16.41 1.67 3.98
C TYR A 239 -15.13 1.93 3.15
N ASN A 240 -14.07 2.37 3.83
CA ASN A 240 -12.73 2.50 3.27
C ASN A 240 -11.74 1.90 4.28
N GLY A 241 -11.12 0.79 3.92
CA GLY A 241 -10.34 -0.02 4.85
C GLY A 241 -9.89 -1.33 4.23
N ALA A 242 -9.18 -2.14 5.00
CA ALA A 242 -8.75 -3.46 4.56
C ALA A 242 -9.83 -4.50 4.82
N ALA A 243 -9.75 -5.63 4.13
CA ALA A 243 -10.48 -6.83 4.50
C ALA A 243 -9.64 -8.05 4.19
N ILE A 244 -9.95 -9.14 4.87
CA ILE A 244 -9.35 -10.44 4.62
C ILE A 244 -10.43 -11.48 4.40
N TYR A 245 -10.01 -12.57 3.77
CA TYR A 245 -10.74 -13.81 3.84
C TYR A 245 -9.85 -14.95 4.31
N THR A 246 -10.36 -15.79 5.19
CA THR A 246 -9.77 -17.07 5.58
C THR A 246 -10.84 -18.16 5.55
N ALA A 247 -10.44 -19.43 5.48
CA ALA A 247 -11.38 -20.54 5.54
C ALA A 247 -12.13 -20.59 6.88
N GLU A 248 -11.47 -20.17 7.95
CA GLU A 248 -11.94 -20.18 9.34
C GLU A 248 -12.91 -19.03 9.63
N GLU A 249 -12.49 -17.78 9.39
CA GLU A 249 -13.24 -16.57 9.74
C GLU A 249 -14.13 -16.05 8.60
N LYS A 250 -14.07 -16.68 7.42
CA LYS A 250 -14.73 -16.22 6.20
C LYS A 250 -14.30 -14.81 5.86
N TYR A 251 -15.17 -13.82 5.95
CA TYR A 251 -14.88 -12.44 5.57
C TYR A 251 -14.78 -11.59 6.82
N ASP A 252 -13.68 -10.86 6.95
CA ASP A 252 -13.46 -9.93 8.05
C ASP A 252 -12.96 -8.58 7.56
N LYS A 253 -13.44 -7.51 8.19
CA LYS A 253 -13.02 -6.14 7.91
C LYS A 253 -11.91 -5.79 8.88
N VAL A 254 -10.90 -5.09 8.38
CA VAL A 254 -9.76 -4.67 9.19
C VAL A 254 -9.62 -3.16 9.03
N ASP A 255 -10.11 -2.44 10.03
CA ASP A 255 -10.13 -0.98 10.00
C ASP A 255 -8.73 -0.39 10.19
N TYR A 256 -8.47 0.79 9.63
CA TYR A 256 -7.17 1.46 9.79
C TYR A 256 -6.81 1.74 11.26
N SER A 257 -7.80 1.96 12.12
CA SER A 257 -7.60 2.04 13.57
C SER A 257 -7.14 0.71 14.16
N GLU A 258 -7.75 -0.40 13.74
CA GLU A 258 -7.34 -1.74 14.20
C GLU A 258 -5.93 -2.08 13.73
N ILE A 259 -5.58 -1.79 12.47
CA ILE A 259 -4.20 -1.95 11.97
C ILE A 259 -3.20 -1.12 12.81
N SER A 260 -3.63 0.04 13.30
CA SER A 260 -2.78 0.91 14.11
C SER A 260 -2.56 0.36 15.52
N ASP A 261 -3.58 -0.25 16.10
CA ASP A 261 -3.60 -0.70 17.50
C ASP A 261 -3.08 -2.14 17.63
N GLU A 262 -3.53 -3.04 16.77
CA GLU A 262 -3.18 -4.46 16.72
C GLU A 262 -2.99 -4.92 15.26
N PRO A 263 -1.76 -4.83 14.73
CA PRO A 263 -1.48 -5.31 13.38
C PRO A 263 -1.86 -6.78 13.20
N LEU A 264 -2.57 -7.06 12.10
CA LEU A 264 -3.02 -8.38 11.73
C LEU A 264 -1.83 -9.34 11.61
N ASN A 265 -2.00 -10.55 12.13
CA ASN A 265 -1.05 -11.64 11.99
C ASN A 265 -1.80 -12.98 12.06
N VAL A 266 -2.22 -13.50 10.90
CA VAL A 266 -3.07 -14.70 10.80
C VAL A 266 -2.46 -15.71 9.84
N SER A 267 -2.20 -16.92 10.32
CA SER A 267 -1.79 -18.04 9.47
C SER A 267 -3.01 -18.71 8.84
N THR A 268 -2.95 -19.00 7.54
CA THR A 268 -4.02 -19.70 6.83
C THR A 268 -3.49 -20.48 5.63
N THR A 269 -4.22 -21.50 5.19
CA THR A 269 -3.89 -22.30 3.99
C THR A 269 -4.62 -21.79 2.74
N ASN A 270 -5.62 -20.92 2.93
CA ASN A 270 -6.43 -20.37 1.86
C ASN A 270 -6.95 -19.00 2.30
N GLY A 271 -6.84 -18.00 1.44
CA GLY A 271 -7.31 -16.68 1.77
C GLY A 271 -6.97 -15.65 0.72
N TRP A 272 -7.43 -14.44 0.96
CA TRP A 272 -7.03 -13.25 0.22
C TRP A 272 -6.99 -12.05 1.16
N VAL A 273 -6.26 -11.03 0.75
CA VAL A 273 -6.26 -9.72 1.40
C VAL A 273 -6.72 -8.68 0.41
N ALA A 274 -7.45 -7.67 0.88
CA ALA A 274 -8.00 -6.64 0.03
C ALA A 274 -7.98 -5.27 0.70
N MET A 275 -7.99 -4.23 -0.14
CA MET A 275 -8.33 -2.87 0.24
C MET A 275 -9.60 -2.46 -0.50
N LEU A 276 -10.56 -1.93 0.25
CA LEU A 276 -11.87 -1.56 -0.22
C LEU A 276 -12.02 -0.05 -0.17
N GLN A 277 -12.68 0.48 -1.18
CA GLN A 277 -13.21 1.84 -1.20
C GLN A 277 -14.60 1.82 -1.85
N HIS A 278 -15.27 2.97 -1.92
CA HIS A 278 -16.60 3.04 -2.53
C HIS A 278 -16.57 2.47 -3.96
N TYR A 279 -17.34 1.40 -4.20
CA TYR A 279 -17.48 0.68 -5.47
C TYR A 279 -16.29 -0.14 -5.98
N PHE A 280 -15.08 0.03 -5.41
CA PHE A 280 -13.87 -0.61 -5.93
C PHE A 280 -13.15 -1.41 -4.87
N VAL A 281 -12.54 -2.51 -5.29
CA VAL A 281 -11.72 -3.39 -4.47
C VAL A 281 -10.43 -3.73 -5.22
N SER A 282 -9.32 -3.68 -4.49
CA SER A 282 -8.04 -4.25 -4.91
C SER A 282 -7.77 -5.44 -4.00
N ALA A 283 -7.36 -6.59 -4.54
CA ALA A 283 -7.10 -7.78 -3.75
C ALA A 283 -5.90 -8.57 -4.26
N TRP A 284 -5.15 -9.16 -3.33
CA TRP A 284 -4.16 -10.18 -3.62
C TRP A 284 -4.76 -11.56 -3.34
N LEU A 285 -4.75 -12.42 -4.37
CA LEU A 285 -5.23 -13.79 -4.31
C LEU A 285 -4.03 -14.74 -4.47
N PRO A 286 -3.36 -15.11 -3.38
CA PRO A 286 -2.22 -16.01 -3.46
C PRO A 286 -2.61 -17.38 -4.04
N GLN A 287 -1.71 -17.96 -4.84
CA GLN A 287 -1.87 -19.27 -5.48
C GLN A 287 -0.72 -20.20 -5.06
N GLY A 288 -0.97 -21.50 -5.05
CA GLY A 288 0.09 -22.52 -5.05
C GLY A 288 0.90 -22.73 -3.77
N SER A 289 0.47 -22.23 -2.61
CA SER A 289 1.07 -22.59 -1.31
C SER A 289 0.04 -23.21 -0.39
N ASP A 290 0.47 -24.18 0.39
CA ASP A 290 -0.35 -24.81 1.42
C ASP A 290 -0.37 -23.99 2.71
N SER A 291 0.44 -22.91 2.83
CA SER A 291 0.51 -22.10 4.04
C SER A 291 0.99 -20.66 3.79
N TYR A 292 0.15 -19.71 4.19
CA TYR A 292 0.38 -18.27 4.14
C TYR A 292 0.21 -17.64 5.53
N GLN A 293 0.80 -16.46 5.68
CA GLN A 293 0.51 -15.54 6.77
C GLN A 293 -0.07 -14.25 6.18
N LEU A 294 -1.29 -13.91 6.56
CA LEU A 294 -1.90 -12.60 6.29
C LEU A 294 -1.42 -11.62 7.37
N TYR A 295 -1.01 -10.43 6.95
CA TYR A 295 -0.47 -9.42 7.85
C TYR A 295 -0.93 -8.02 7.48
N SER A 296 -0.92 -7.11 8.45
CA SER A 296 -1.11 -5.68 8.22
C SER A 296 -0.01 -4.85 8.89
N GLY A 297 0.03 -3.56 8.59
CA GLY A 297 0.92 -2.62 9.27
C GLY A 297 0.64 -1.18 8.87
N VAL A 298 1.25 -0.26 9.61
CA VAL A 298 1.16 1.17 9.36
C VAL A 298 2.55 1.80 9.36
N SER A 299 2.82 2.65 8.38
CA SER A 299 3.97 3.56 8.36
C SER A 299 3.50 4.96 8.69
N ARG A 300 4.18 5.62 9.64
CA ARG A 300 3.88 6.98 10.10
C ARG A 300 4.99 7.98 9.76
N ASN A 301 5.93 7.58 8.90
CA ASN A 301 7.10 8.38 8.53
C ASN A 301 6.81 9.34 7.36
N THR A 302 5.54 9.50 6.99
CA THR A 302 5.03 10.27 5.85
C THR A 302 4.01 11.31 6.31
N VAL A 303 3.67 12.27 5.44
CA VAL A 303 2.73 13.36 5.76
C VAL A 303 1.36 12.83 6.19
N LEU A 304 0.89 11.75 5.55
CA LEU A 304 -0.30 11.00 5.94
C LEU A 304 0.09 9.55 6.26
N PRO A 305 -0.59 8.88 7.21
CA PRO A 305 -0.31 7.49 7.54
C PRO A 305 -0.57 6.57 6.34
N GLU A 306 0.37 5.68 6.08
CA GLU A 306 0.29 4.68 5.03
C GLU A 306 0.00 3.32 5.65
N TYR A 307 -1.15 2.74 5.33
CA TYR A 307 -1.57 1.43 5.76
C TYR A 307 -1.18 0.39 4.73
N ARG A 308 -0.82 -0.81 5.18
CA ARG A 308 -0.60 -1.96 4.31
C ARG A 308 -1.36 -3.17 4.81
N ILE A 309 -1.81 -3.99 3.86
CA ILE A 309 -2.34 -5.33 4.08
C ILE A 309 -1.70 -6.26 3.06
N GLY A 310 -1.24 -7.42 3.49
CA GLY A 310 -0.48 -8.32 2.64
C GLY A 310 -0.59 -9.78 3.05
N PHE A 311 -0.06 -10.63 2.19
CA PHE A 311 0.19 -12.03 2.48
C PHE A 311 1.67 -12.31 2.27
N LYS A 312 2.21 -13.29 2.99
CA LYS A 312 3.50 -13.90 2.68
C LYS A 312 3.42 -15.41 2.84
N GLN A 313 4.12 -16.14 1.97
CA GLN A 313 4.28 -17.58 2.15
C GLN A 313 5.08 -17.87 3.41
N THR A 314 4.72 -18.95 4.09
CA THR A 314 5.48 -19.45 5.26
C THR A 314 6.29 -20.69 4.95
N GLN A 315 6.19 -21.21 3.73
CA GLN A 315 6.95 -22.33 3.21
C GLN A 315 7.56 -21.95 1.85
N PRO A 316 8.79 -22.39 1.57
CA PRO A 316 9.50 -22.08 0.33
C PRO A 316 9.01 -22.90 -0.87
#